data_AF-A0A075AWJ1-F1
#
_entry.id   AF-A0A075AWJ1-F1
#
_cell.length_a   1.000
_cell.length_b   1.000
_cell.length_c   1.000
_cell.angle_alpha   90.00
_cell.angle_beta   90.00
_cell.angle_gamma   90.00
#
_symmetry.space_group_name_H-M   'P 1'
#
loop_
_entity.id
_entity.type
_entity.pdbx_description
1 polymer ?
#
loop_
_entity_poly.entity_id
_entity_poly.type
_entity_poly.pdbx_seq_one_letter_code
_entity_poly.pdbx_strand_id
1 'polypeptide(L)'
;MKENNYVGNEDHHLCSPIVYKKKIVELIETIPESEDHISPTHLDYLSRLSVYCTSNSYKTYELINWLDGLKQERKTYPKQFYDVIYTHYLMPSCHNPCDLFFFEYGVVVFWNCSAQEENLILSHISGFEVESISSSERYSESYKYFIKPGETVKISDDVIQLGDGNFISKLAASHALAQSSKLSLFEKKMDYVIESNRSIPLELMREGNITMERKTITSKIGQLYAMRMNVNLVSNVLDVPEIFWQEPNGQNLYQHIRGYLEISQRISILNQRCEVLGDMLGIFREHLTSFHCNCYFELIY
;
A
#
# COMPACT_ATOMS: atom_id res chain seq x y z
N MET A 1 -23.60 29.95 -39.29
CA MET A 1 -22.96 30.25 -38.00
C MET A 1 -23.72 29.47 -36.94
N LYS A 2 -23.05 28.54 -36.26
CA LYS A 2 -23.65 27.65 -35.28
C LYS A 2 -23.80 28.40 -33.95
N GLU A 3 -25.00 28.40 -33.39
CA GLU A 3 -25.27 28.83 -32.02
C GLU A 3 -24.80 27.73 -31.05
N ASN A 4 -23.94 28.12 -30.11
CA ASN A 4 -23.45 27.28 -29.02
C ASN A 4 -24.54 27.13 -27.96
N ASN A 5 -25.09 25.92 -27.84
CA ASN A 5 -25.82 25.49 -26.65
C ASN A 5 -24.82 25.29 -25.50
N TYR A 6 -24.79 26.23 -24.57
CA TYR A 6 -24.29 26.00 -23.23
C TYR A 6 -25.28 25.08 -22.50
N VAL A 7 -24.89 23.82 -22.31
CA VAL A 7 -25.53 22.91 -21.36
C VAL A 7 -25.17 23.39 -19.96
N GLY A 8 -26.15 23.95 -19.25
CA GLY A 8 -26.02 24.40 -17.88
C GLY A 8 -26.18 23.25 -16.89
N ASN A 9 -25.21 23.13 -15.99
CA ASN A 9 -25.33 22.79 -14.56
C ASN A 9 -26.45 21.82 -14.13
N GLU A 10 -26.13 20.52 -14.05
CA GLU A 10 -26.84 19.58 -13.16
C GLU A 10 -25.98 19.08 -11.96
N ASP A 11 -24.68 19.38 -11.92
CA ASP A 11 -23.76 18.85 -10.89
C ASP A 11 -23.80 19.62 -9.54
N HIS A 12 -24.51 20.75 -9.46
CA HIS A 12 -24.51 21.60 -8.25
C HIS A 12 -25.51 21.17 -7.16
N HIS A 13 -26.42 20.22 -7.42
CA HIS A 13 -27.40 19.77 -6.42
C HIS A 13 -26.91 18.66 -5.47
N LEU A 14 -25.72 18.08 -5.72
CA LEU A 14 -25.09 17.07 -4.86
C LEU A 14 -24.23 17.68 -3.72
N CYS A 15 -24.05 19.00 -3.68
CA CYS A 15 -23.18 19.68 -2.71
C CYS A 15 -23.77 19.90 -1.31
N SER A 16 -25.03 19.53 -1.04
CA SER A 16 -25.54 19.62 0.34
C SER A 16 -25.24 18.32 1.11
N PRO A 17 -24.48 18.37 2.23
CA PRO A 17 -24.12 17.18 3.01
C PRO A 17 -25.32 16.38 3.51
N ILE A 18 -26.47 17.05 3.67
CA ILE A 18 -27.72 16.47 4.15
C ILE A 18 -28.39 15.62 3.05
N VAL A 19 -28.47 16.12 1.82
CA VAL A 19 -29.04 15.35 0.70
C VAL A 19 -28.13 14.18 0.34
N TYR A 20 -26.81 14.36 0.39
CA TYR A 20 -25.84 13.29 0.14
C TYR A 20 -25.93 12.19 1.21
N LYS A 21 -25.95 12.55 2.51
CA LYS A 21 -26.15 11.59 3.60
C LYS A 21 -27.50 10.87 3.51
N LYS A 22 -28.58 11.59 3.19
CA LYS A 22 -29.91 11.00 3.09
C LYS A 22 -29.99 9.99 1.94
N LYS A 23 -29.43 10.33 0.77
CA LYS A 23 -29.33 9.40 -0.36
C LYS A 23 -28.46 8.18 -0.06
N ILE A 24 -27.34 8.34 0.65
CA ILE A 24 -26.51 7.21 1.07
C ILE A 24 -27.28 6.27 2.00
N VAL A 25 -27.99 6.81 2.99
CA VAL A 25 -28.80 6.01 3.93
C VAL A 25 -29.90 5.27 3.18
N GLU A 26 -30.65 5.95 2.31
CA GLU A 26 -31.69 5.32 1.47
C GLU A 26 -31.09 4.24 0.55
N LEU A 27 -29.90 4.47 -0.01
CA LEU A 27 -29.20 3.50 -0.85
C LEU A 27 -28.78 2.26 -0.07
N ILE A 28 -28.20 2.46 1.12
CA ILE A 28 -27.72 1.40 2.01
C ILE A 28 -28.88 0.49 2.45
N GLU A 29 -30.07 1.07 2.69
CA GLU A 29 -31.30 0.35 3.02
C GLU A 29 -31.87 -0.44 1.82
N THR A 30 -31.57 -0.02 0.58
CA THR A 30 -32.01 -0.70 -0.64
C THR A 30 -31.07 -1.80 -1.15
N ILE A 31 -29.82 -1.87 -0.67
CA ILE A 31 -28.89 -2.95 -1.04
C ILE A 31 -29.42 -4.27 -0.40
N PRO A 32 -29.93 -5.22 -1.20
CA PRO A 32 -30.50 -6.46 -0.65
C PRO A 32 -29.42 -7.25 0.11
N GLU A 33 -29.78 -7.84 1.26
CA GLU A 33 -28.86 -8.66 2.06
C GLU A 33 -28.29 -9.88 1.30
N SER A 34 -28.90 -10.24 0.17
CA SER A 34 -28.61 -11.43 -0.65
C SER A 34 -27.79 -11.17 -1.92
N GLU A 35 -27.47 -9.92 -2.24
CA GLU A 35 -26.60 -9.62 -3.39
C GLU A 35 -25.15 -9.51 -2.93
N ASP A 36 -24.34 -10.53 -3.27
CA ASP A 36 -22.89 -10.48 -3.09
C ASP A 36 -22.23 -9.38 -3.95
N HIS A 37 -22.93 -8.92 -4.99
CA HIS A 37 -22.47 -7.94 -5.98
C HIS A 37 -23.32 -6.66 -5.95
N ILE A 38 -22.70 -5.52 -5.63
CA ILE A 38 -23.36 -4.21 -5.66
C ILE A 38 -23.39 -3.67 -7.10
N SER A 39 -24.54 -3.17 -7.56
CA SER A 39 -24.65 -2.65 -8.93
C SER A 39 -23.70 -1.46 -9.18
N PRO A 40 -23.15 -1.29 -10.40
CA PRO A 40 -22.20 -0.21 -10.70
C PRO A 40 -22.73 1.20 -10.43
N THR A 41 -24.03 1.42 -10.65
CA THR A 41 -24.73 2.68 -10.36
C THR A 41 -24.80 3.02 -8.87
N HIS A 42 -24.71 2.02 -7.99
CA HIS A 42 -24.68 2.25 -6.54
C HIS A 42 -23.27 2.54 -6.02
N LEU A 43 -22.21 2.07 -6.70
CA LEU A 43 -20.80 2.29 -6.32
C LEU A 43 -20.39 3.78 -6.31
N ASP A 44 -21.01 4.60 -7.16
CA ASP A 44 -20.68 6.02 -7.29
C ASP A 44 -21.06 6.83 -6.05
N TYR A 45 -22.07 6.37 -5.30
CA TYR A 45 -22.51 7.02 -4.08
C TYR A 45 -21.72 6.59 -2.84
N LEU A 46 -20.97 5.49 -2.93
CA LEU A 46 -20.16 4.99 -1.83
C LEU A 46 -18.93 5.87 -1.60
N SER A 47 -18.57 6.02 -0.33
CA SER A 47 -17.40 6.79 0.06
C SER A 47 -16.11 6.13 -0.43
N ARG A 48 -15.15 6.96 -0.83
CA ARG A 48 -13.87 6.51 -1.37
C ARG A 48 -12.87 6.20 -0.24
N LEU A 49 -12.13 5.12 -0.42
CA LEU A 49 -11.01 4.72 0.41
C LEU A 49 -9.83 4.38 -0.50
N SER A 50 -8.71 5.06 -0.33
CA SER A 50 -7.56 4.89 -1.23
C SER A 50 -6.29 4.65 -0.44
N VAL A 51 -5.42 3.79 -0.96
CA VAL A 51 -4.12 3.47 -0.34
C VAL A 51 -3.02 3.72 -1.35
N TYR A 52 -1.97 4.41 -0.93
CA TYR A 52 -0.81 4.68 -1.75
C TYR A 52 0.47 4.28 -1.03
N CYS A 53 1.26 3.42 -1.65
CA CYS A 53 2.63 3.15 -1.21
C CYS A 53 3.56 4.11 -1.96
N THR A 54 4.02 5.15 -1.27
CA THR A 54 4.72 6.27 -1.93
C THR A 54 6.23 6.25 -1.73
N SER A 55 6.73 5.61 -0.69
CA SER A 55 8.16 5.58 -0.37
C SER A 55 8.56 4.31 0.38
N ASN A 56 9.85 4.20 0.71
CA ASN A 56 10.29 3.15 1.63
C ASN A 56 9.85 3.47 3.07
N SER A 57 10.01 4.72 3.50
CA SER A 57 9.54 5.24 4.79
C SER A 57 9.25 6.75 4.73
N TYR A 58 8.64 7.29 5.79
CA TYR A 58 8.46 8.74 5.97
C TYR A 58 9.38 9.28 7.06
N LYS A 59 9.76 10.55 6.92
CA LYS A 59 10.35 11.34 7.99
C LYS A 59 9.28 11.77 8.98
N THR A 60 8.88 10.87 9.88
CA THR A 60 7.76 11.02 10.83
C THR A 60 7.73 12.39 11.53
N TYR A 61 8.87 12.83 12.08
CA TYR A 61 8.95 14.11 12.79
C TYR A 61 8.68 15.33 11.90
N GLU A 62 9.28 15.38 10.70
CA GLU A 62 9.05 16.48 9.75
C GLU A 62 7.61 16.49 9.24
N LEU A 63 7.04 15.31 8.99
CA LEU A 63 5.65 15.14 8.57
C LEU A 63 4.67 15.63 9.65
N ILE A 64 4.88 15.25 10.92
CA ILE A 64 4.05 15.72 12.04
C ILE A 64 4.14 17.25 12.17
N ASN A 65 5.34 17.82 12.09
CA ASN A 65 5.51 19.28 12.19
C ASN A 65 4.79 20.02 11.06
N TRP A 66 4.85 19.49 9.83
CA TRP A 66 4.10 20.03 8.70
C TRP A 66 2.58 19.94 8.95
N LEU A 67 2.08 18.79 9.40
CA LEU A 67 0.66 18.62 9.75
C LEU A 67 0.24 19.56 10.87
N ASP A 68 1.08 19.79 11.88
CA ASP A 68 0.82 20.71 12.98
C ASP A 68 0.72 22.16 12.49
N GLY A 69 1.55 22.55 11.52
CA GLY A 69 1.47 23.86 10.86
C GLY A 69 0.13 24.11 10.17
N LEU A 70 -0.58 23.05 9.77
CA LEU A 70 -1.87 23.13 9.07
C LEU A 70 -3.09 23.15 10.01
N LYS A 71 -2.89 23.12 11.35
CA LYS A 71 -3.97 23.04 12.36
C LYS A 71 -5.10 24.05 12.12
N GLN A 72 -4.74 25.31 11.86
CA GLN A 72 -5.72 26.38 11.70
C GLN A 72 -6.40 26.37 10.33
N GLU A 73 -5.63 26.12 9.27
CA GLU A 73 -6.12 26.21 7.89
C GLU A 73 -6.90 24.98 7.45
N ARG A 74 -6.46 23.80 7.88
CA ARG A 74 -6.95 22.49 7.41
C ARG A 74 -7.56 21.64 8.51
N LYS A 75 -7.64 22.16 9.75
CA LYS A 75 -8.16 21.44 10.93
C LYS A 75 -7.47 20.09 11.15
N THR A 76 -6.18 20.03 10.88
CA THR A 76 -5.34 18.86 11.18
C THR A 76 -5.09 18.78 12.68
N TYR A 77 -5.07 17.57 13.21
CA TYR A 77 -4.73 17.29 14.61
C TYR A 77 -3.95 15.97 14.64
N PRO A 78 -2.67 15.99 14.24
CA PRO A 78 -1.90 14.76 14.12
C PRO A 78 -1.77 14.06 15.47
N LYS A 79 -2.07 12.77 15.49
CA LYS A 79 -1.90 11.87 16.62
C LYS A 79 -1.09 10.68 16.15
N GLN A 80 0.04 10.43 16.80
CA GLN A 80 0.84 9.25 16.54
C GLN A 80 0.39 8.10 17.46
N PHE A 81 0.17 6.94 16.86
CA PHE A 81 -0.12 5.68 17.52
C PHE A 81 0.88 4.66 17.00
N TYR A 82 1.88 4.30 17.80
CA TYR A 82 2.96 3.40 17.35
C TYR A 82 3.57 3.87 16.01
N ASP A 83 3.38 3.09 14.95
CA ASP A 83 3.89 3.26 13.58
C ASP A 83 2.95 4.00 12.63
N VAL A 84 1.86 4.60 13.14
CA VAL A 84 0.90 5.35 12.33
C VAL A 84 0.61 6.74 12.88
N ILE A 85 0.58 7.73 11.99
CA ILE A 85 0.11 9.08 12.27
C ILE A 85 -1.30 9.22 11.69
N TYR A 86 -2.24 9.63 12.52
CA TYR A 86 -3.61 9.92 12.14
C TYR A 86 -3.89 11.42 12.21
N THR A 87 -4.60 11.96 11.22
CA THR A 87 -5.16 13.31 11.29
C THR A 87 -6.42 13.44 10.43
N HIS A 88 -7.33 14.32 10.84
CA HIS A 88 -8.32 14.87 9.93
C HIS A 88 -7.66 15.83 8.94
N TYR A 89 -8.26 15.99 7.77
CA TYR A 89 -7.85 17.00 6.80
C TYR A 89 -9.09 17.59 6.12
N LEU A 90 -9.34 18.88 6.32
CA LEU A 90 -10.48 19.59 5.76
C LEU A 90 -10.00 20.53 4.64
N MET A 91 -10.51 20.28 3.43
CA MET A 91 -10.33 21.21 2.32
C MET A 91 -11.33 22.36 2.38
N PRO A 92 -10.94 23.61 2.09
CA PRO A 92 -11.83 24.77 2.11
C PRO A 92 -13.08 24.61 1.24
N SER A 93 -12.93 23.89 0.12
CA SER A 93 -14.01 23.64 -0.85
C SER A 93 -14.97 22.51 -0.42
N CYS A 94 -14.63 21.76 0.63
CA CYS A 94 -15.29 20.50 0.99
C CYS A 94 -15.90 20.59 2.37
N HIS A 95 -17.13 20.07 2.52
CA HIS A 95 -17.86 20.17 3.79
C HIS A 95 -17.60 18.98 4.71
N ASN A 96 -17.09 17.86 4.18
CA ASN A 96 -16.76 16.68 4.96
C ASN A 96 -15.24 16.56 5.08
N PRO A 97 -14.69 16.35 6.29
CA PRO A 97 -13.26 16.11 6.45
C PRO A 97 -12.88 14.74 5.85
N CYS A 98 -11.66 14.66 5.35
CA CYS A 98 -10.96 13.42 5.12
C CYS A 98 -10.36 12.89 6.43
N ASP A 99 -10.19 11.58 6.53
CA ASP A 99 -9.30 10.98 7.52
C ASP A 99 -8.05 10.43 6.83
N LEU A 100 -6.89 10.82 7.34
CA LEU A 100 -5.59 10.45 6.80
C LEU A 100 -4.84 9.58 7.81
N PHE A 101 -4.32 8.44 7.33
CA PHE A 101 -3.42 7.58 8.09
C PHE A 101 -2.09 7.48 7.34
N PHE A 102 -1.02 7.94 7.95
CA PHE A 102 0.35 7.85 7.43
C PHE A 102 1.11 6.80 8.22
N PHE A 103 1.51 5.73 7.56
CA PHE A 103 2.30 4.66 8.16
C PHE A 103 3.78 4.96 7.98
N GLU A 104 4.57 4.79 9.04
CA GLU A 104 6.01 5.11 9.05
C GLU A 104 6.77 4.41 7.92
N TYR A 105 6.31 3.23 7.50
CA TYR A 105 6.83 2.46 6.36
C TYR A 105 6.34 2.97 4.99
N GLY A 106 6.04 4.27 4.84
CA GLY A 106 5.91 4.93 3.53
C GLY A 106 4.59 4.64 2.80
N VAL A 107 3.53 4.34 3.54
CA VAL A 107 2.18 4.12 3.01
C VAL A 107 1.21 5.13 3.60
N VAL A 108 0.31 5.66 2.77
CA VAL A 108 -0.76 6.57 3.21
C VAL A 108 -2.12 6.02 2.80
N VAL A 109 -3.08 6.10 3.72
CA VAL A 109 -4.48 5.71 3.51
C VAL A 109 -5.36 6.95 3.65
N PHE A 110 -6.20 7.18 2.64
CA PHE A 110 -7.14 8.28 2.54
C PHE A 110 -8.57 7.76 2.69
N TRP A 111 -9.29 8.26 3.68
CA TRP A 111 -10.73 8.03 3.81
C TRP A 111 -11.48 9.27 3.40
N ASN A 112 -12.50 9.08 2.58
CA ASN A 112 -13.43 10.13 2.17
C ASN A 112 -12.76 11.32 1.48
N CYS A 113 -11.62 11.10 0.82
CA CYS A 113 -11.00 12.09 -0.06
C CYS A 113 -11.38 11.85 -1.52
N SER A 114 -11.54 12.94 -2.26
CA SER A 114 -11.58 12.90 -3.71
C SER A 114 -10.18 12.72 -4.30
N ALA A 115 -10.09 12.23 -5.53
CA ALA A 115 -8.82 12.03 -6.23
C ALA A 115 -8.00 13.33 -6.38
N GLN A 116 -8.65 14.50 -6.46
CA GLN A 116 -7.96 15.78 -6.53
C GLN A 116 -7.28 16.13 -5.20
N GLU A 117 -7.95 15.87 -4.09
CA GLU A 117 -7.41 16.10 -2.75
C GLU A 117 -6.27 15.14 -2.44
N GLU A 118 -6.43 13.86 -2.79
CA GLU A 118 -5.39 12.84 -2.69
C GLU A 118 -4.12 13.30 -3.41
N ASN A 119 -4.22 13.72 -4.67
CA ASN A 119 -3.07 14.18 -5.47
C ASN A 119 -2.39 15.42 -4.87
N LEU A 120 -3.16 16.37 -4.34
CA LEU A 120 -2.61 17.55 -3.68
C LEU A 120 -1.83 17.14 -2.43
N ILE A 121 -2.38 16.30 -1.57
CA ILE A 121 -1.70 15.83 -0.37
C ILE A 121 -0.44 15.03 -0.75
N LEU A 122 -0.55 14.12 -1.72
CA LEU A 122 0.55 13.34 -2.26
C LEU A 122 1.71 14.22 -2.76
N SER A 123 1.43 15.37 -3.38
CA SER A 123 2.49 16.30 -3.80
C SER A 123 3.22 16.93 -2.61
N HIS A 124 2.51 17.25 -1.53
CA HIS A 124 3.12 17.85 -0.35
C HIS A 124 3.96 16.83 0.44
N ILE A 125 3.45 15.60 0.60
CA ILE A 125 4.16 14.60 1.41
C ILE A 125 5.44 14.09 0.75
N SER A 126 5.61 14.30 -0.57
CA SER A 126 6.82 13.93 -1.29
C SER A 126 8.10 14.52 -0.68
N GLY A 127 8.01 15.68 -0.01
CA GLY A 127 9.14 16.29 0.70
C GLY A 127 9.59 15.53 1.96
N PHE A 128 8.75 14.64 2.49
CA PHE A 128 9.01 13.85 3.69
C PHE A 128 9.30 12.37 3.38
N GLU A 129 9.34 12.00 2.10
CA GLU A 129 9.60 10.63 1.68
C GLU A 129 11.10 10.29 1.76
N VAL A 130 11.40 9.11 2.28
CA VAL A 130 12.74 8.49 2.22
C VAL A 130 12.69 7.37 1.20
N GLU A 131 13.60 7.42 0.22
CA GLU A 131 13.59 6.53 -0.96
C GLU A 131 12.20 6.55 -1.64
N SER A 132 11.84 7.74 -2.14
CA SER A 132 10.58 7.98 -2.85
C SER A 132 10.44 7.06 -4.07
N ILE A 133 9.23 6.56 -4.28
CA ILE A 133 8.85 5.78 -5.45
C ILE A 133 8.33 6.74 -6.51
N SER A 134 8.82 6.59 -7.74
CA SER A 134 8.39 7.42 -8.85
C SER A 134 6.86 7.37 -9.02
N SER A 135 6.24 8.48 -9.42
CA SER A 135 4.79 8.55 -9.58
C SER A 135 4.24 7.52 -10.57
N SER A 136 5.03 7.11 -11.58
CA SER A 136 4.69 6.06 -12.54
C SER A 136 4.78 4.64 -11.96
N GLU A 137 5.54 4.43 -10.90
CA GLU A 137 5.73 3.13 -10.25
C GLU A 137 4.99 3.01 -8.92
N ARG A 138 4.42 4.12 -8.45
CA ARG A 138 3.62 4.21 -7.23
C ARG A 138 2.49 3.21 -7.30
N TYR A 139 2.49 2.30 -6.34
CA TYR A 139 1.40 1.35 -6.20
C TYR A 139 0.24 2.01 -5.46
N SER A 140 -0.97 1.87 -5.99
CA SER A 140 -2.18 2.41 -5.40
C SER A 140 -3.32 1.42 -5.49
N GLU A 141 -4.08 1.29 -4.40
CA GLU A 141 -5.31 0.52 -4.33
C GLU A 141 -6.47 1.49 -4.04
N SER A 142 -7.65 1.20 -4.57
CA SER A 142 -8.85 2.03 -4.37
C SER A 142 -10.03 1.12 -4.06
N TYR A 143 -10.64 1.40 -2.92
CA TYR A 143 -11.79 0.70 -2.37
C TYR A 143 -12.95 1.68 -2.23
N LYS A 144 -14.14 1.12 -2.10
CA LYS A 144 -15.35 1.84 -1.68
C LYS A 144 -15.73 1.38 -0.28
N TYR A 145 -16.42 2.23 0.46
CA TYR A 145 -16.94 1.82 1.76
C TYR A 145 -18.26 2.49 2.09
N PHE A 146 -19.00 1.85 2.99
CA PHE A 146 -20.16 2.42 3.66
C PHE A 146 -20.26 1.89 5.09
N ILE A 147 -21.06 2.57 5.90
CA ILE A 147 -21.26 2.22 7.29
C ILE A 147 -22.71 1.75 7.46
N LYS A 148 -22.88 0.51 7.93
CA LYS A 148 -24.16 -0.05 8.38
C LYS A 148 -24.11 -0.23 9.90
N PRO A 149 -24.64 0.72 10.68
CA PRO A 149 -24.56 0.68 12.14
C PRO A 149 -25.08 -0.63 12.72
N GLY A 150 -24.24 -1.32 13.50
CA GLY A 150 -24.62 -2.54 14.23
C GLY A 150 -24.51 -3.85 13.43
N GLU A 151 -24.13 -3.79 12.14
CA GLU A 151 -23.80 -4.98 11.36
C GLU A 151 -22.33 -5.39 11.51
N THR A 152 -22.02 -6.65 11.19
CA THR A 152 -20.64 -7.13 11.13
C THR A 152 -19.92 -6.56 9.91
N VAL A 153 -18.60 -6.48 9.99
CA VAL A 153 -17.79 -6.12 8.82
C VAL A 153 -17.92 -7.18 7.75
N LYS A 154 -18.04 -6.72 6.50
CA LYS A 154 -17.96 -7.54 5.30
C LYS A 154 -17.08 -6.83 4.28
N ILE A 155 -16.34 -7.61 3.50
CA ILE A 155 -15.56 -7.11 2.38
C ILE A 155 -15.83 -8.00 1.17
N SER A 156 -16.24 -7.39 0.07
CA SER A 156 -16.51 -8.06 -1.21
C SER A 156 -16.33 -7.06 -2.35
N ASP A 157 -15.70 -7.50 -3.45
CA ASP A 157 -15.51 -6.70 -4.67
C ASP A 157 -15.00 -5.27 -4.43
N ASP A 158 -13.95 -5.15 -3.62
CA ASP A 158 -13.32 -3.87 -3.23
C ASP A 158 -14.26 -2.91 -2.47
N VAL A 159 -15.40 -3.40 -1.97
CA VAL A 159 -16.32 -2.67 -1.11
C VAL A 159 -16.21 -3.16 0.33
N ILE A 160 -15.94 -2.23 1.24
CA ILE A 160 -15.84 -2.50 2.68
C ILE A 160 -17.11 -1.99 3.38
N GLN A 161 -17.86 -2.91 3.96
CA GLN A 161 -18.94 -2.59 4.88
C GLN A 161 -18.38 -2.53 6.30
N LEU A 162 -18.57 -1.40 6.98
CA LEU A 162 -18.21 -1.25 8.40
C LEU A 162 -19.45 -1.20 9.29
N GLY A 163 -19.35 -1.84 10.47
CA GLY A 163 -20.39 -1.79 11.50
C GLY A 163 -20.48 -0.45 12.23
N ASP A 164 -19.42 0.36 12.15
CA ASP A 164 -19.36 1.71 12.68
C ASP A 164 -18.34 2.56 11.88
N GLY A 165 -18.41 3.87 12.07
CA GLY A 165 -17.46 4.82 11.48
C GLY A 165 -16.37 5.27 12.45
N ASN A 166 -16.10 4.50 13.50
CA ASN A 166 -15.24 4.93 14.59
C ASN A 166 -13.75 4.91 14.16
N PHE A 167 -12.90 5.54 14.97
CA PHE A 167 -11.47 5.64 14.71
C PHE A 167 -10.78 4.26 14.65
N ILE A 168 -11.08 3.37 15.60
CA ILE A 168 -10.46 2.04 15.71
C ILE A 168 -10.81 1.17 14.49
N SER A 169 -12.03 1.25 13.99
CA SER A 169 -12.49 0.50 12.82
C SER A 169 -11.76 0.96 11.55
N LYS A 170 -11.68 2.27 11.34
CA LYS A 170 -10.91 2.86 10.24
C LYS A 170 -9.43 2.54 10.35
N LEU A 171 -8.88 2.57 11.55
CA LEU A 171 -7.48 2.24 11.82
C LEU A 171 -7.18 0.76 11.49
N ALA A 172 -8.04 -0.17 11.95
CA ALA A 172 -7.93 -1.60 11.67
C ALA A 172 -7.94 -1.91 10.17
N ALA A 173 -8.90 -1.33 9.45
CA ALA A 173 -8.95 -1.44 7.99
C ALA A 173 -7.71 -0.81 7.33
N SER A 174 -7.31 0.39 7.76
CA SER A 174 -6.15 1.09 7.19
C SER A 174 -4.86 0.30 7.35
N HIS A 175 -4.61 -0.33 8.51
CA HIS A 175 -3.42 -1.16 8.72
C HIS A 175 -3.38 -2.36 7.75
N ALA A 176 -4.49 -3.11 7.65
CA ALA A 176 -4.52 -4.28 6.77
C ALA A 176 -4.30 -3.89 5.30
N LEU A 177 -4.95 -2.81 4.84
CA LEU A 177 -4.80 -2.32 3.47
C LEU A 177 -3.39 -1.75 3.23
N ALA A 178 -2.81 -1.04 4.20
CA ALA A 178 -1.46 -0.52 4.09
C ALA A 178 -0.41 -1.64 4.01
N GLN A 179 -0.56 -2.69 4.81
CA GLN A 179 0.28 -3.88 4.76
C GLN A 179 0.15 -4.61 3.41
N SER A 180 -1.07 -4.77 2.88
CA SER A 180 -1.30 -5.32 1.53
C SER A 180 -0.57 -4.50 0.46
N SER A 181 -0.74 -3.18 0.49
CA SER A 181 -0.14 -2.26 -0.47
C SER A 181 1.40 -2.31 -0.44
N LYS A 182 1.99 -2.35 0.76
CA LYS A 182 3.44 -2.48 0.93
C LYS A 182 3.92 -3.85 0.44
N LEU A 183 3.18 -4.92 0.72
CA LEU A 183 3.52 -6.27 0.27
C LEU A 183 3.54 -6.36 -1.26
N SER A 184 2.55 -5.77 -1.94
CA SER A 184 2.50 -5.68 -3.41
C SER A 184 3.73 -5.01 -4.02
N LEU A 185 4.28 -3.97 -3.36
CA LEU A 185 5.53 -3.34 -3.80
C LEU A 185 6.70 -4.31 -3.75
N PHE A 186 6.83 -5.11 -2.69
CA PHE A 186 7.92 -6.06 -2.55
C PHE A 186 7.79 -7.27 -3.46
N GLU A 187 6.56 -7.75 -3.68
CA GLU A 187 6.30 -8.78 -4.69
C GLU A 187 6.78 -8.31 -6.08
N LYS A 188 6.45 -7.08 -6.48
CA LYS A 188 6.91 -6.51 -7.76
C LYS A 188 8.44 -6.36 -7.81
N LYS A 189 9.07 -5.86 -6.74
CA LYS A 189 10.54 -5.75 -6.66
C LYS A 189 11.18 -7.15 -6.75
N MET A 190 10.57 -8.15 -6.13
CA MET A 190 11.04 -9.53 -6.15
C MET A 190 10.99 -10.12 -7.55
N ASP A 191 9.86 -9.95 -8.23
CA ASP A 191 9.65 -10.48 -9.57
C ASP A 191 10.64 -9.87 -10.57
N TYR A 192 10.91 -8.57 -10.45
CA TYR A 192 11.95 -7.90 -11.23
C TYR A 192 13.35 -8.51 -10.99
N VAL A 193 13.71 -8.73 -9.72
CA VAL A 193 15.02 -9.30 -9.35
C VAL A 193 15.14 -10.75 -9.84
N ILE A 194 14.10 -11.57 -9.69
CA ILE A 194 14.11 -12.96 -10.18
C ILE A 194 14.23 -12.99 -11.70
N GLU A 195 13.40 -12.24 -12.41
CA GLU A 195 13.38 -12.27 -13.88
C GLU A 195 14.69 -11.74 -14.48
N SER A 196 15.27 -10.68 -13.90
CA SER A 196 16.58 -10.14 -14.34
C SER A 196 17.78 -11.07 -14.10
N ASN A 197 17.60 -12.15 -13.33
CA ASN A 197 18.62 -13.15 -13.03
C ASN A 197 18.29 -14.56 -13.53
N ARG A 198 17.13 -14.75 -14.16
CA ARG A 198 16.60 -16.06 -14.58
C ARG A 198 17.48 -16.81 -15.57
N SER A 199 18.20 -16.10 -16.45
CA SER A 199 19.05 -16.72 -17.47
C SER A 199 20.30 -17.39 -16.89
N ILE A 200 20.76 -16.98 -15.71
CA ILE A 200 22.10 -17.35 -15.23
C ILE A 200 22.16 -18.81 -14.77
N PRO A 201 21.19 -19.35 -14.00
CA PRO A 201 21.14 -20.78 -13.73
C PRO A 201 21.07 -21.62 -15.02
N LEU A 202 20.36 -21.14 -16.04
CA LEU A 202 20.21 -21.85 -17.32
C LEU A 202 21.51 -21.87 -18.14
N GLU A 203 22.26 -20.77 -18.15
CA GLU A 203 23.57 -20.67 -18.78
C GLU A 203 24.56 -21.62 -18.09
N LEU A 204 24.62 -21.60 -16.76
CA LEU A 204 25.48 -22.49 -15.99
C LEU A 204 25.17 -23.97 -16.25
N MET A 205 23.89 -24.34 -16.36
CA MET A 205 23.48 -25.70 -16.70
C MET A 205 23.89 -26.14 -18.11
N ARG A 206 23.87 -25.21 -19.08
CA ARG A 206 24.16 -25.52 -20.49
C ARG A 206 25.65 -25.53 -20.80
N GLU A 207 26.37 -24.54 -20.27
CA GLU A 207 27.75 -24.25 -20.66
C GLU A 207 28.75 -24.70 -19.58
N GLY A 208 28.28 -24.99 -18.36
CA GLY A 208 29.13 -25.37 -17.23
C GLY A 208 29.94 -24.20 -16.64
N ASN A 209 29.79 -22.99 -17.20
CA ASN A 209 30.38 -21.76 -16.73
C ASN A 209 29.37 -20.60 -16.87
N ILE A 210 29.67 -19.49 -16.21
CA ILE A 210 28.96 -18.21 -16.41
C ILE A 210 29.96 -17.28 -17.12
N THR A 211 29.60 -16.81 -18.31
CA THR A 211 30.45 -15.97 -19.19
C THR A 211 30.55 -14.51 -18.74
N MET A 212 29.75 -14.13 -17.75
CA MET A 212 29.63 -12.78 -17.23
C MET A 212 30.90 -12.30 -16.50
N GLU A 213 31.24 -11.01 -16.66
CA GLU A 213 32.34 -10.38 -15.94
C GLU A 213 32.13 -10.47 -14.41
N ARG A 214 33.22 -10.75 -13.67
CA ARG A 214 33.25 -10.77 -12.20
C ARG A 214 32.59 -9.54 -11.58
N LYS A 215 32.83 -8.34 -12.13
CA LYS A 215 32.22 -7.09 -11.64
C LYS A 215 30.69 -7.12 -11.69
N THR A 216 30.13 -7.66 -12.76
CA THR A 216 28.67 -7.78 -12.96
C THR A 216 28.09 -8.85 -12.03
N ILE A 217 28.80 -9.96 -11.82
CA ILE A 217 28.41 -10.99 -10.84
C ILE A 217 28.35 -10.39 -9.42
N THR A 218 29.40 -9.67 -9.00
CA THR A 218 29.43 -9.00 -7.68
C THR A 218 28.29 -7.98 -7.55
N SER A 219 27.98 -7.23 -8.60
CA SER A 219 26.85 -6.30 -8.60
C SER A 219 25.51 -7.02 -8.42
N LYS A 220 25.28 -8.13 -9.13
CA LYS A 220 24.08 -8.97 -8.99
C LYS A 220 23.98 -9.58 -7.59
N ILE A 221 25.07 -10.07 -7.02
CA ILE A 221 25.13 -10.52 -5.62
C ILE A 221 24.68 -9.40 -4.67
N GLY A 222 25.18 -8.18 -4.84
CA GLY A 222 24.78 -7.02 -4.05
C GLY A 222 23.27 -6.72 -4.15
N GLN A 223 22.71 -6.79 -5.35
CA GLN A 223 21.27 -6.60 -5.58
C GLN A 223 20.43 -7.68 -4.88
N LEU A 224 20.84 -8.95 -4.95
CA LEU A 224 20.16 -10.05 -4.27
C LEU A 224 20.23 -9.91 -2.74
N TYR A 225 21.37 -9.51 -2.19
CA TYR A 225 21.50 -9.22 -0.75
C TYR A 225 20.61 -8.06 -0.31
N ALA A 226 20.59 -6.96 -1.06
CA ALA A 226 19.72 -5.83 -0.77
C ALA A 226 18.24 -6.24 -0.77
N MET A 227 17.83 -7.06 -1.75
CA MET A 227 16.45 -7.57 -1.81
C MET A 227 16.11 -8.45 -0.60
N ARG A 228 17.00 -9.38 -0.22
CA ARG A 228 16.81 -10.23 0.96
C ARG A 228 16.72 -9.43 2.25
N MET A 229 17.57 -8.42 2.41
CA MET A 229 17.54 -7.52 3.57
C MET A 229 16.21 -6.77 3.63
N ASN A 230 15.75 -6.25 2.50
CA ASN A 230 14.49 -5.51 2.41
C ASN A 230 13.27 -6.37 2.78
N VAL A 231 13.19 -7.61 2.30
CA VAL A 231 12.08 -8.53 2.68
C VAL A 231 12.09 -8.82 4.18
N ASN A 232 13.27 -9.04 4.77
CA ASN A 232 13.38 -9.25 6.22
C ASN A 232 12.91 -8.04 7.03
N LEU A 233 13.25 -6.82 6.61
CA LEU A 233 12.81 -5.59 7.28
C LEU A 233 11.28 -5.43 7.25
N VAL A 234 10.66 -5.85 6.15
CA VAL A 234 9.21 -5.77 5.95
C VAL A 234 8.46 -6.82 6.74
N SER A 235 9.08 -7.97 7.02
CA SER A 235 8.45 -9.00 7.87
C SER A 235 7.98 -8.42 9.20
N ASN A 236 8.76 -7.54 9.83
CA ASN A 236 8.39 -6.89 11.09
C ASN A 236 7.20 -5.94 10.94
N VAL A 237 7.05 -5.31 9.76
CA VAL A 237 5.94 -4.41 9.45
C VAL A 237 4.64 -5.18 9.21
N LEU A 238 4.74 -6.44 8.78
CA LEU A 238 3.60 -7.28 8.39
C LEU A 238 3.05 -8.15 9.53
N ASP A 239 3.62 -8.04 10.73
CA ASP A 239 3.07 -8.63 11.95
C ASP A 239 1.77 -7.95 12.38
N VAL A 240 1.05 -8.58 13.31
CA VAL A 240 -0.19 -8.02 13.87
C VAL A 240 0.16 -6.77 14.69
N PRO A 241 -0.37 -5.57 14.36
CA PRO A 241 -0.04 -4.35 15.07
C PRO A 241 -0.42 -4.41 16.56
N GLU A 242 0.51 -3.97 17.43
CA GLU A 242 0.35 -4.05 18.90
C GLU A 242 -0.87 -3.29 19.42
N ILE A 243 -1.27 -2.22 18.72
CA ILE A 243 -2.46 -1.42 19.05
C ILE A 243 -3.74 -2.28 19.14
N PHE A 244 -3.81 -3.40 18.42
CA PHE A 244 -5.00 -4.26 18.44
C PHE A 244 -5.00 -5.29 19.57
N TRP A 245 -3.90 -5.48 20.30
CA TRP A 245 -3.86 -6.42 21.43
C TRP A 245 -4.77 -5.97 22.59
N GLN A 246 -5.07 -4.68 22.67
CA GLN A 246 -5.95 -4.10 23.69
C GLN A 246 -7.36 -3.79 23.16
N GLU A 247 -7.60 -3.96 21.85
CA GLU A 247 -8.83 -3.58 21.16
C GLU A 247 -9.43 -4.77 20.39
N PRO A 248 -10.20 -5.65 21.07
CA PRO A 248 -10.71 -6.89 20.46
C PRO A 248 -11.55 -6.66 19.20
N ASN A 249 -12.36 -5.60 19.18
CA ASN A 249 -13.19 -5.27 18.03
C ASN A 249 -12.32 -4.85 16.82
N GLY A 250 -11.30 -4.03 17.06
CA GLY A 250 -10.31 -3.64 16.05
C GLY A 250 -9.51 -4.84 15.55
N GLN A 251 -9.10 -5.74 16.46
CA GLN A 251 -8.38 -6.96 16.10
C GLN A 251 -9.21 -7.88 15.19
N ASN A 252 -10.48 -8.14 15.52
CA ASN A 252 -11.34 -8.98 14.70
C ASN A 252 -11.53 -8.41 13.29
N LEU A 253 -11.75 -7.10 13.20
CA LEU A 253 -11.87 -6.39 11.92
C LEU A 253 -10.57 -6.49 11.10
N TYR A 254 -9.43 -6.18 11.73
CA TYR A 254 -8.13 -6.29 11.09
C TYR A 254 -7.87 -7.71 10.57
N GLN A 255 -8.14 -8.74 11.39
CA GLN A 255 -7.94 -10.13 10.97
C GLN A 255 -8.87 -10.55 9.83
N HIS A 256 -10.11 -10.05 9.81
CA HIS A 256 -11.06 -10.33 8.73
C HIS A 256 -10.57 -9.75 7.40
N ILE A 257 -10.18 -8.46 7.37
CA ILE A 257 -9.66 -7.81 6.17
C ILE A 257 -8.32 -8.43 5.75
N ARG A 258 -7.44 -8.72 6.72
CA ARG A 258 -6.15 -9.39 6.48
C ARG A 258 -6.33 -10.77 5.86
N GLY A 259 -7.35 -11.51 6.29
CA GLY A 259 -7.75 -12.80 5.72
C GLY A 259 -8.24 -12.66 4.28
N TYR A 260 -9.13 -11.70 4.02
CA TYR A 260 -9.64 -11.42 2.68
C TYR A 260 -8.53 -11.03 1.68
N LEU A 261 -7.58 -10.20 2.12
CA LEU A 261 -6.43 -9.77 1.31
C LEU A 261 -5.32 -10.83 1.20
N GLU A 262 -5.53 -12.01 1.78
CA GLU A 262 -4.62 -13.16 1.78
C GLU A 262 -3.19 -12.84 2.23
N ILE A 263 -3.02 -11.85 3.11
CA ILE A 263 -1.71 -11.30 3.46
C ILE A 263 -0.76 -12.39 3.99
N SER A 264 -1.25 -13.33 4.82
CA SER A 264 -0.42 -14.44 5.32
C SER A 264 0.14 -15.33 4.21
N GLN A 265 -0.71 -15.68 3.25
CA GLN A 265 -0.33 -16.58 2.15
C GLN A 265 0.66 -15.87 1.24
N ARG A 266 0.41 -14.59 0.95
CA ARG A 266 1.29 -13.75 0.15
C ARG A 266 2.67 -13.58 0.79
N ILE A 267 2.73 -13.37 2.10
CA ILE A 267 4.01 -13.37 2.87
C ILE A 267 4.74 -14.71 2.72
N SER A 268 4.02 -15.82 2.86
CA SER A 268 4.62 -17.15 2.72
C SER A 268 5.22 -17.36 1.32
N ILE A 269 4.51 -16.97 0.26
CA ILE A 269 4.99 -17.05 -1.12
C ILE A 269 6.22 -16.14 -1.32
N LEU A 270 6.18 -14.91 -0.80
CA LEU A 270 7.31 -13.98 -0.89
C LEU A 270 8.55 -14.54 -0.18
N ASN A 271 8.39 -15.16 0.98
CA ASN A 271 9.46 -15.83 1.72
C ASN A 271 10.05 -17.02 0.95
N GLN A 272 9.20 -17.86 0.33
CA GLN A 272 9.67 -18.95 -0.55
C GLN A 272 10.47 -18.41 -1.75
N ARG A 273 10.02 -17.32 -2.37
CA ARG A 273 10.78 -16.65 -3.44
C ARG A 273 12.13 -16.13 -2.93
N CYS A 274 12.19 -15.67 -1.68
CA CYS A 274 13.43 -15.24 -1.03
C CYS A 274 14.42 -16.38 -0.84
N GLU A 275 13.95 -17.59 -0.56
CA GLU A 275 14.79 -18.79 -0.49
C GLU A 275 15.43 -19.09 -1.85
N VAL A 276 14.64 -19.02 -2.94
CA VAL A 276 15.16 -19.18 -4.31
C VAL A 276 16.26 -18.17 -4.64
N LEU A 277 16.12 -16.90 -4.21
CA LEU A 277 17.20 -15.92 -4.35
C LEU A 277 18.45 -16.30 -3.54
N GLY A 278 18.26 -16.92 -2.37
CA GLY A 278 19.35 -17.47 -1.56
C GLY A 278 20.13 -18.56 -2.29
N ASP A 279 19.44 -19.45 -3.00
CA ASP A 279 20.07 -20.50 -3.80
C ASP A 279 20.86 -19.91 -4.98
N MET A 280 20.31 -18.92 -5.68
CA MET A 280 21.03 -18.19 -6.74
C MET A 280 22.29 -17.51 -6.21
N LEU A 281 22.23 -16.92 -5.02
CA LEU A 281 23.40 -16.35 -4.34
C LEU A 281 24.48 -17.40 -4.05
N GLY A 282 24.07 -18.61 -3.65
CA GLY A 282 24.98 -19.75 -3.45
C GLY A 282 25.77 -20.06 -4.72
N ILE A 283 25.06 -20.22 -5.84
CA ILE A 283 25.65 -20.49 -7.15
C ILE A 283 26.67 -19.41 -7.56
N PHE A 284 26.32 -18.12 -7.40
CA PHE A 284 27.26 -17.04 -7.74
C PHE A 284 28.52 -17.06 -6.89
N ARG A 285 28.38 -17.39 -5.60
CA ARG A 285 29.52 -17.44 -4.67
C ARG A 285 30.46 -18.60 -5.03
N GLU A 286 29.92 -19.76 -5.38
CA GLU A 286 30.69 -20.92 -5.85
C GLU A 286 31.48 -20.60 -7.13
N HIS A 287 30.84 -19.95 -8.10
CA HIS A 287 31.52 -19.55 -9.35
C HIS A 287 32.63 -18.53 -9.11
N LEU A 288 32.47 -17.57 -8.19
CA LEU A 288 33.56 -16.67 -7.81
C LEU A 288 34.72 -17.40 -7.14
N THR A 289 34.46 -18.41 -6.31
CA THR A 289 35.51 -19.22 -5.67
C THR A 289 36.26 -20.10 -6.65
N SER A 290 35.59 -20.67 -7.68
CA SER A 290 36.25 -21.49 -8.70
C SER A 290 37.26 -20.67 -9.52
N PHE A 291 36.95 -19.41 -9.85
CA PHE A 291 37.94 -18.50 -10.46
C PHE A 291 39.14 -18.22 -9.55
N HIS A 292 38.92 -18.05 -8.24
CA HIS A 292 40.02 -17.85 -7.30
C HIS A 292 40.95 -19.07 -7.27
N CYS A 293 40.42 -20.30 -7.26
CA CYS A 293 41.24 -21.51 -7.35
C CYS A 293 41.99 -21.64 -8.69
N ASN A 294 41.36 -21.33 -9.83
CA ASN A 294 42.03 -21.39 -11.12
C ASN A 294 43.20 -20.39 -11.25
N CYS A 295 43.08 -19.17 -10.72
CA CYS A 295 44.19 -18.21 -10.74
C CYS A 295 45.38 -18.64 -9.85
N TYR A 296 45.15 -19.42 -8.78
CA TYR A 296 46.26 -19.97 -7.99
C TYR A 296 46.96 -21.14 -8.70
N PHE A 297 46.27 -21.89 -9.55
CA PHE A 297 46.90 -22.95 -10.35
C PHE A 297 47.71 -22.40 -11.53
N GLU A 298 47.30 -21.30 -12.15
CA GLU A 298 48.07 -20.63 -13.21
C GLU A 298 49.32 -19.88 -12.70
N LEU A 299 49.41 -19.59 -11.40
CA LEU A 299 50.60 -18.95 -10.78
C LEU A 299 51.63 -19.97 -10.24
N ILE A 300 51.34 -21.27 -10.32
CA ILE A 300 52.20 -22.36 -9.82
C ILE A 300 52.83 -23.18 -10.98
N TYR A 301 52.54 -22.85 -12.23
CA TYR A 301 53.22 -23.38 -13.43
C TYR A 301 53.89 -22.27 -14.23
#